data_AF-A0A838F4T5-F1
#
_entry.id   AF-A0A838F4T5-F1
#
_cell.length_a   1.000
_cell.length_b   1.000
_cell.length_c   1.000
_cell.angle_alpha   90.00
_cell.angle_beta   90.00
_cell.angle_gamma   90.00
#
_symmetry.space_group_name_H-M   'P 1'
#
loop_
_entity.id
_entity.type
_entity.pdbx_description
1 polymer ?
#
loop_
_entity_poly.entity_id
_entity_poly.type
_entity_poly.pdbx_seq_one_letter_code
_entity_poly.pdbx_strand_id
1 'polypeptide(L)'
;MRLWGKEKISEQQLIEGCVKCERKMQEELYRVFAPGMFTICLRYANDYYQAEDMMQEGFIRVYSNLHKFRGDGSFEGWIKRIFINTAIEGYRKNLVLGNMIEVEDMKNDLVQSDDFHHLSADDLIKMVQKLSPGYR
;
A
#
# COMPACT_ATOMS: atom_id res chain seq x y z
N MET A 1 2.19 5.42 -25.91
CA MET A 1 3.47 6.09 -25.55
C MET A 1 3.11 7.19 -24.55
N ARG A 2 3.39 7.01 -23.25
CA ARG A 2 3.11 8.06 -22.25
C ARG A 2 4.16 9.16 -22.39
N LEU A 3 3.71 10.40 -22.44
CA LEU A 3 4.53 11.58 -22.65
C LEU A 3 4.95 12.12 -21.28
N TRP A 4 6.26 12.18 -21.04
CA TRP A 4 6.88 12.64 -19.80
C TRP A 4 7.05 14.17 -19.89
N GLY A 5 6.19 14.95 -19.23
CA GLY A 5 6.40 16.40 -19.04
C GLY A 5 6.50 17.30 -20.29
N LYS A 6 6.68 18.62 -20.05
CA LYS A 6 6.74 19.68 -21.09
C LYS A 6 7.94 19.57 -22.05
N GLU A 7 8.95 18.80 -21.69
CA GLU A 7 10.10 18.45 -22.54
C GLU A 7 10.04 16.96 -22.82
N LYS A 8 10.20 16.52 -24.08
CA LYS A 8 10.22 15.08 -24.44
C LYS A 8 11.47 14.40 -23.86
N ILE A 9 11.42 14.03 -22.58
CA ILE A 9 12.43 13.20 -21.92
C ILE A 9 12.08 11.73 -22.20
N SER A 10 13.07 10.94 -22.60
CA SER A 10 12.88 9.49 -22.78
C SER A 10 12.90 8.76 -21.43
N GLU A 11 12.27 7.59 -21.35
CA GLU A 11 12.30 6.75 -20.14
C GLU A 11 13.74 6.45 -19.71
N GLN A 12 14.63 6.16 -20.67
CA GLN A 12 16.04 5.91 -20.40
C GLN A 12 16.75 7.15 -19.83
N GLN A 13 16.52 8.33 -20.41
CA GLN A 13 17.11 9.58 -19.90
C GLN A 13 16.62 9.88 -18.48
N LEU A 14 15.34 9.65 -18.20
CA LEU A 14 14.78 9.82 -16.87
C LEU A 14 15.46 8.90 -15.85
N ILE A 15 15.59 7.61 -16.20
CA ILE A 15 16.23 6.61 -15.33
C ILE A 15 17.69 6.97 -15.07
N GLU A 16 18.46 7.26 -16.13
CA GLU A 16 19.88 7.60 -16.01
C GLU A 16 20.10 8.87 -15.18
N GLY A 17 19.30 9.91 -15.39
CA GLY A 17 19.40 11.13 -14.61
C GLY A 17 18.98 10.95 -13.15
N CYS A 18 17.97 10.12 -12.87
CA CYS A 18 17.61 9.77 -11.50
C CYS A 18 18.72 8.98 -10.79
N VAL A 19 19.39 8.05 -11.48
CA VAL A 19 20.55 7.31 -10.95
C VAL A 19 21.72 8.25 -10.64
N LYS A 20 21.88 9.33 -11.41
CA LYS A 20 22.86 10.41 -11.15
C LYS A 20 22.41 11.43 -10.08
N CYS A 21 21.27 11.20 -9.42
CA CYS A 21 20.68 12.12 -8.45
C CYS A 21 20.36 13.51 -9.01
N GLU A 22 20.03 13.62 -10.30
CA GLU A 22 19.61 14.88 -10.90
C GLU A 22 18.22 15.28 -10.40
N ARG A 23 18.14 16.39 -9.65
CA ARG A 23 16.90 16.86 -8.99
C ARG A 23 15.71 16.93 -9.96
N LYS A 24 15.92 17.48 -11.16
CA LYS A 24 14.87 17.65 -12.18
C LYS A 24 14.28 16.31 -12.62
N MET A 25 15.12 15.29 -12.75
CA MET A 25 14.69 13.95 -13.18
C MET A 25 13.96 13.22 -12.05
N GLN A 26 14.44 13.35 -10.81
CA GLN A 26 13.74 12.80 -9.65
C GLN A 26 12.35 13.42 -9.47
N GLU A 27 12.24 14.75 -9.63
CA GLU A 27 10.97 15.49 -9.59
C GLU A 27 10.00 15.04 -10.69
N GLU A 28 10.49 14.87 -11.92
CA GLU A 28 9.69 14.38 -13.04
C GLU A 28 9.14 12.97 -12.78
N LEU A 29 10.01 12.06 -12.32
CA LEU A 29 9.62 10.70 -11.94
C LEU A 29 8.54 10.73 -10.86
N TYR A 30 8.75 11.51 -9.81
CA TYR A 30 7.78 11.65 -8.73
C TYR A 30 6.45 12.16 -9.25
N ARG A 31 6.45 13.25 -10.03
CA ARG A 31 5.24 13.87 -10.58
C ARG A 31 4.41 12.89 -11.41
N VAL A 32 5.07 12.06 -12.21
CA VAL A 32 4.40 11.08 -13.09
C VAL A 32 3.83 9.90 -12.30
N PHE A 33 4.58 9.36 -11.33
CA PHE A 33 4.20 8.12 -10.67
C PHE A 33 3.43 8.31 -9.35
N ALA A 34 3.60 9.43 -8.66
CA ALA A 34 3.03 9.66 -7.33
C ALA A 34 1.51 9.44 -7.27
N PRO A 35 0.67 9.95 -8.19
CA PRO A 35 -0.78 9.74 -8.09
C PRO A 35 -1.18 8.24 -8.12
N GLY A 36 -0.55 7.49 -9.03
CA GLY A 36 -0.80 6.06 -9.17
C GLY A 36 -0.26 5.24 -8.00
N MET A 37 0.89 5.64 -7.46
CA MET A 37 1.51 4.96 -6.33
C MET A 37 0.82 5.27 -5.00
N PHE A 38 0.36 6.50 -4.81
CA PHE A 38 -0.44 6.88 -3.66
C PHE A 38 -1.76 6.10 -3.59
N THR A 39 -2.38 5.84 -4.75
CA THR A 39 -3.57 4.97 -4.85
C THR A 39 -3.28 3.55 -4.38
N ILE A 40 -2.06 3.05 -4.53
CA ILE A 40 -1.65 1.75 -4.00
C ILE A 40 -1.50 1.85 -2.49
N CYS A 41 -0.80 2.86 -1.97
CA CYS A 41 -0.62 3.05 -0.53
C CYS A 41 -1.96 3.14 0.21
N LEU A 42 -2.93 3.91 -0.32
CA LEU A 42 -4.27 4.06 0.26
C LEU A 42 -5.05 2.73 0.41
N ARG A 43 -4.75 1.71 -0.41
CA ARG A 43 -5.42 0.40 -0.28
C ARG A 43 -4.96 -0.41 0.92
N TYR A 44 -3.77 -0.11 1.43
CA TYR A 44 -3.15 -0.83 2.54
C TYR A 44 -3.02 0.02 3.80
N ALA A 45 -3.24 1.33 3.70
CA ALA A 45 -3.12 2.24 4.81
C ALA A 45 -4.40 2.31 5.65
N ASN A 46 -4.26 2.49 6.97
CA ASN A 46 -5.38 2.72 7.89
C ASN A 46 -5.91 4.16 7.80
N ASP A 47 -5.04 5.12 7.49
CA ASP A 47 -5.38 6.53 7.34
C ASP A 47 -4.50 7.19 6.27
N TYR A 48 -4.76 8.48 6.04
CA TYR A 48 -4.07 9.26 5.02
C TYR A 48 -2.59 9.48 5.34
N TYR A 49 -2.24 9.75 6.60
CA TYR A 49 -0.86 10.00 7.02
C TYR A 49 0.00 8.76 6.82
N GLN A 50 -0.53 7.59 7.18
CA GLN A 50 0.14 6.32 6.95
C GLN A 50 0.34 6.06 5.45
N ALA A 51 -0.62 6.44 4.59
CA ALA A 51 -0.45 6.34 3.15
C ALA A 51 0.68 7.25 2.63
N GLU A 52 0.82 8.45 3.19
CA GLU A 52 1.92 9.38 2.88
C GLU A 52 3.27 8.81 3.29
N ASP A 53 3.38 8.23 4.49
CA ASP A 53 4.62 7.60 4.97
C ASP A 53 5.02 6.41 4.08
N MET A 54 4.06 5.54 3.75
CA MET A 54 4.28 4.43 2.81
C MET A 54 4.73 4.94 1.44
N MET A 55 4.18 6.07 0.99
CA MET A 55 4.55 6.67 -0.29
C MET A 55 5.97 7.20 -0.28
N GLN A 56 6.37 7.91 0.77
CA GLN A 56 7.73 8.43 0.93
C GLN A 56 8.75 7.28 0.95
N GLU A 57 8.51 6.26 1.78
CA GLU A 57 9.37 5.07 1.85
C GLU A 57 9.43 4.34 0.50
N GLY A 58 8.32 4.27 -0.23
CA GLY A 58 8.25 3.70 -1.58
C GLY A 58 9.18 4.42 -2.55
N PHE A 59 9.16 5.75 -2.57
CA PHE A 59 10.04 6.54 -3.44
C PHE A 59 11.50 6.46 -3.04
N ILE A 60 11.83 6.46 -1.73
CA ILE A 60 13.19 6.23 -1.25
C ILE A 60 13.73 4.91 -1.83
N ARG A 61 12.96 3.82 -1.70
CA ARG A 61 13.33 2.51 -2.23
C ARG A 61 13.46 2.49 -3.75
N VAL A 62 12.59 3.20 -4.48
CA VAL A 62 12.69 3.36 -5.94
C VAL A 62 14.02 3.99 -6.30
N TYR A 63 14.36 5.15 -5.74
CA TYR A 63 15.62 5.84 -6.07
C TYR A 63 16.84 5.03 -5.64
N SER A 64 16.84 4.44 -4.45
CA SER A 64 17.94 3.62 -3.94
C SER A 64 18.18 2.36 -4.76
N ASN A 65 17.16 1.80 -5.42
CA ASN A 65 17.29 0.57 -6.20
C ASN A 65 17.21 0.80 -7.72
N LEU A 66 17.11 2.05 -8.17
CA LEU A 66 16.88 2.36 -9.58
C LEU A 66 17.99 1.81 -10.50
N HIS A 67 19.24 1.84 -10.04
CA HIS A 67 20.39 1.27 -10.73
C HIS A 67 20.29 -0.25 -10.97
N LYS A 68 19.37 -0.95 -10.28
CA LYS A 68 19.14 -2.40 -10.43
C LYS A 68 18.07 -2.71 -11.49
N PHE A 69 17.38 -1.71 -12.03
CA PHE A 69 16.40 -1.94 -13.08
C PHE A 69 17.10 -2.32 -14.39
N ARG A 70 16.87 -3.56 -14.85
CA ARG A 70 17.52 -4.13 -16.04
C ARG A 70 16.73 -3.99 -17.33
N GLY A 71 15.51 -3.42 -17.28
CA GLY A 71 14.60 -3.42 -18.44
C GLY A 71 13.83 -4.73 -18.65
N ASP A 72 13.88 -5.65 -17.68
CA ASP A 72 13.10 -6.90 -17.68
C ASP A 72 11.61 -6.60 -17.43
N GLY A 73 10.93 -5.98 -18.41
CA GLY A 73 9.53 -5.55 -18.33
C GLY A 73 9.35 -4.03 -18.26
N SER A 74 8.13 -3.58 -17.98
CA SER A 74 7.83 -2.15 -17.94
C SER A 74 8.38 -1.48 -16.69
N PHE A 75 8.92 -0.27 -16.85
CA PHE A 75 9.41 0.53 -15.73
C PHE A 75 8.32 0.84 -14.71
N GLU A 76 7.11 1.15 -15.17
CA GLU A 76 5.93 1.29 -14.30
C GLU A 76 5.65 0.02 -13.49
N GLY A 77 5.74 -1.17 -14.11
CA GLY A 77 5.51 -2.43 -13.41
C GLY A 77 6.55 -2.69 -12.33
N TRP A 78 7.81 -2.30 -12.59
CA TRP A 78 8.88 -2.38 -11.62
C TRP A 78 8.66 -1.44 -10.42
N ILE A 79 8.28 -0.19 -10.66
CA ILE A 79 7.91 0.77 -9.59
C ILE A 79 6.72 0.24 -8.79
N LYS A 80 5.65 -0.22 -9.46
CA LYS A 80 4.46 -0.77 -8.78
C LYS A 80 4.81 -1.94 -7.86
N ARG A 81 5.71 -2.83 -8.28
CA ARG A 81 6.16 -3.95 -7.44
C ARG A 81 6.84 -3.46 -6.16
N ILE A 82 7.69 -2.44 -6.24
CA ILE A 82 8.31 -1.82 -5.06
C ILE A 82 7.22 -1.27 -4.14
N PHE A 83 6.28 -0.49 -4.67
CA PHE A 83 5.22 0.12 -3.87
C PHE A 83 4.28 -0.88 -3.21
N ILE A 84 3.87 -1.94 -3.92
CA ILE A 84 3.04 -3.00 -3.33
C ILE A 84 3.77 -3.66 -2.16
N ASN A 85 5.04 -3.99 -2.33
CA ASN A 85 5.82 -4.62 -1.26
C ASN A 85 6.01 -3.68 -0.06
N THR A 86 6.30 -2.40 -0.31
CA THR A 86 6.43 -1.37 0.74
C THR A 86 5.11 -1.20 1.50
N ALA A 87 3.98 -1.14 0.79
CA ALA A 87 2.67 -0.96 1.40
C ALA A 87 2.25 -2.17 2.25
N ILE A 88 2.51 -3.39 1.77
CA ILE A 88 2.28 -4.62 2.55
C ILE A 88 3.16 -4.65 3.81
N GLU A 89 4.43 -4.23 3.71
CA GLU A 89 5.33 -4.15 4.85
C GLU A 89 4.85 -3.12 5.88
N GLY A 90 4.44 -1.94 5.41
CA GLY A 90 3.85 -0.89 6.26
C GLY A 90 2.58 -1.36 6.97
N TYR A 91 1.67 -2.00 6.25
CA TYR A 91 0.46 -2.59 6.83
C TYR A 91 0.78 -3.61 7.93
N ARG A 92 1.71 -4.54 7.68
CA ARG A 92 2.12 -5.54 8.67
C ARG A 92 2.74 -4.93 9.93
N LYS A 93 3.59 -3.91 9.79
CA LYS A 93 4.19 -3.21 10.94
C LYS A 93 3.12 -2.57 11.82
N ASN A 94 2.11 -1.96 11.20
CA ASN A 94 1.02 -1.33 11.93
C ASN A 94 0.08 -2.34 12.62
N LEU A 95 -0.19 -3.50 12.01
CA LEU A 95 -0.93 -4.57 12.69
C LEU A 95 -0.20 -5.05 13.96
N VAL A 96 1.12 -5.20 13.89
CA VAL A 96 1.93 -5.60 15.05
C VAL A 96 1.88 -4.54 16.15
N LEU A 97 2.02 -3.26 15.79
CA LEU A 97 1.93 -2.14 16.74
C LEU A 97 0.52 -1.99 17.35
N GLY A 98 -0.53 -2.13 16.54
CA GLY A 98 -1.92 -2.10 17.01
C GLY A 98 -2.24 -3.23 17.98
N ASN A 99 -1.64 -4.41 17.79
CA ASN A 99 -1.75 -5.53 18.71
C ASN A 99 -0.86 -5.39 19.97
N MET A 100 0.05 -4.42 20.01
CA MET A 100 0.93 -4.13 21.15
C MET A 100 0.41 -2.96 22.01
N ILE A 101 -0.73 -2.35 21.67
CA ILE A 101 -1.36 -1.36 22.54
C ILE A 101 -1.75 -2.08 23.85
N GLU A 102 -1.14 -1.63 24.95
CA GLU A 102 -1.40 -2.14 26.29
C GLU A 102 -2.89 -2.09 26.62
N VAL A 103 -3.35 -3.07 27.40
CA VAL A 103 -4.73 -3.31 27.86
C VAL A 103 -5.33 -2.12 28.66
N GLU A 104 -4.64 -1.00 28.75
CA GLU A 104 -5.02 0.16 29.56
C GLU A 104 -6.09 1.05 28.92
N ASP A 105 -6.18 1.13 27.58
CA ASP A 105 -7.18 1.97 26.90
C ASP A 105 -8.56 1.30 26.69
N MET A 106 -8.74 0.06 27.15
CA MET A 106 -10.02 -0.66 27.03
C MET A 106 -10.94 -0.44 28.24
N LYS A 107 -10.86 0.75 28.86
CA LYS A 107 -11.78 1.20 29.92
C LYS A 107 -12.48 2.49 29.52
N ASN A 108 -13.37 2.46 28.52
CA ASN A 108 -14.61 3.25 28.65
C ASN A 108 -15.81 2.90 27.76
N ASP A 109 -15.72 1.96 26.82
CA ASP A 109 -16.91 1.60 26.01
C ASP A 109 -17.47 0.23 26.36
N LEU A 110 -17.73 0.00 27.66
CA LEU A 110 -18.82 -0.88 28.06
C LEU A 110 -20.14 -0.14 27.77
N VAL A 111 -20.43 0.10 26.49
CA VAL A 111 -21.81 0.31 26.08
C VAL A 111 -22.52 -0.98 26.44
N GLN A 112 -23.41 -0.92 27.43
CA GLN A 112 -24.39 -1.96 27.66
C GLN A 112 -25.26 -2.06 26.41
N SER A 113 -24.86 -2.91 25.46
CA SER A 113 -25.73 -3.39 24.40
C SER A 113 -26.28 -4.75 24.83
N ASP A 114 -27.22 -4.71 25.76
CA ASP A 114 -28.00 -5.88 26.19
C ASP A 114 -29.02 -6.33 25.11
N ASP A 115 -28.68 -6.19 23.82
CA ASP A 115 -29.66 -6.32 22.72
C ASP A 115 -29.11 -6.97 21.43
N PHE A 116 -27.96 -7.66 21.47
CA PHE A 116 -27.41 -8.35 20.27
C PHE A 116 -26.98 -9.82 20.45
N HIS A 117 -27.49 -10.51 21.46
CA HIS A 117 -27.28 -11.96 21.64
C HIS A 117 -28.47 -12.81 21.18
N HIS A 118 -29.04 -12.53 20.01
CA HIS A 118 -30.10 -13.36 19.43
C HIS A 118 -29.75 -14.02 18.10
N LEU A 119 -28.48 -14.42 17.92
CA LEU A 119 -28.18 -15.62 17.14
C LEU A 119 -27.71 -16.71 18.08
N SER A 120 -28.55 -17.72 18.27
CA SER A 120 -28.13 -18.94 18.95
C SER A 120 -27.08 -19.66 18.10
N ALA A 121 -26.23 -20.47 18.74
CA ALA A 121 -25.26 -21.30 18.02
C ALA A 121 -25.93 -22.16 16.93
N ASP A 122 -27.20 -22.51 17.13
CA ASP A 122 -28.01 -23.26 16.17
C ASP A 122 -28.31 -22.48 14.89
N ASP A 123 -28.43 -21.15 14.96
CA ASP A 123 -28.71 -20.31 13.80
C ASP A 123 -27.46 -20.18 12.90
N LEU A 124 -26.27 -20.10 13.51
CA LEU A 124 -25.01 -20.11 12.78
C LEU A 124 -24.78 -21.45 12.07
N ILE A 125 -25.07 -22.57 12.74
CA ILE A 125 -24.97 -23.91 12.15
C ILE A 125 -25.93 -24.06 10.95
N LYS A 126 -27.16 -23.55 11.06
CA LYS A 126 -28.13 -23.56 9.95
C LYS A 126 -27.66 -22.73 8.75
N MET A 127 -26.91 -21.65 8.96
CA MET A 127 -26.37 -20.85 7.85
C MET A 127 -25.21 -21.54 7.15
N VAL A 128 -24.30 -22.18 7.89
CA VAL A 128 -23.20 -22.96 7.33
C VAL A 128 -23.72 -24.12 6.47
N GLN A 129 -24.80 -24.78 6.91
CA GLN A 129 -25.41 -25.89 6.16
C GLN A 129 -26.05 -25.48 4.82
N LYS A 130 -26.30 -24.18 4.58
CA LYS A 130 -26.83 -23.67 3.30
C LYS A 130 -25.75 -23.42 2.25
N LEU A 131 -24.46 -23.57 2.60
CA LEU A 131 -23.37 -23.47 1.64
C LEU A 131 -23.32 -24.72 0.75
N SER A 132 -22.81 -24.54 -0.48
CA SER A 132 -22.64 -25.65 -1.42
C SER A 132 -21.68 -26.70 -0.86
N PRO A 133 -21.79 -27.99 -1.26
CA PRO A 133 -21.03 -29.08 -0.64
C PRO A 133 -19.50 -28.91 -0.64
N GLY A 134 -18.94 -28.09 -1.53
CA GLY A 134 -17.50 -27.80 -1.57
C GLY A 134 -17.04 -26.71 -0.60
N TYR A 135 -17.97 -26.04 0.09
CA TYR A 135 -17.71 -24.96 1.06
C TYR A 135 -18.38 -25.21 2.43
N ARG A 136 -18.98 -26.39 2.62
CA ARG A 136 -19.36 -26.90 3.95
C ARG A 136 -18.15 -27.48 4.68
#